data_AF-A0A0F9R0G1-F1
#
_entry.id   AF-A0A0F9R0G1-F1
#
_cell.length_a   1.000
_cell.length_b   1.000
_cell.length_c   1.000
_cell.angle_alpha   90.00
_cell.angle_beta   90.00
_cell.angle_gamma   90.00
#
_symmetry.space_group_name_H-M   'P 1'
#
loop_
_entity.id
_entity.type
_entity.pdbx_description
1 polymer ?
#
loop_
_entity_poly.entity_id
_entity_poly.type
_entity_poly.pdbx_seq_one_letter_code
_entity_poly.pdbx_strand_id
1 'polypeptide(L)'
;MVQGFKPSVDRPTGGESPLIRFKGVLAEYKAEEKTRQSDQGKYVIISFHFSGIEVIDSEEPYPFPIVVLSLSYKPPKDSRGGTKWDAFAASLRKLSPTNPDLDILVGKQQEWARLPAKIRSPLVDEEGNPQLDGNGKQLWGDLDVPSWKVVSVEGIGSAAEKDEDFNKFLVELANGKTEPKFYEDALTNAEVTARPNIVEAIVGRKLLSTLTEMGLITRDAEGILHKVTADNALSGSNPTPSEAPA
;
A
#
# COMPACT_ATOMS: atom_id res chain seq x y z
N MET A 1 6.61 -2.76 -50.68
CA MET A 1 7.05 -3.94 -49.91
C MET A 1 6.96 -3.57 -48.44
N VAL A 2 6.03 -4.17 -47.70
CA VAL A 2 5.89 -3.91 -46.26
C VAL A 2 6.99 -4.73 -45.58
N GLN A 3 7.97 -4.06 -44.97
CA GLN A 3 8.96 -4.73 -44.15
C GLN A 3 8.22 -5.45 -43.02
N GLY A 4 8.26 -6.79 -43.03
CA GLY A 4 7.69 -7.59 -41.97
C GLY A 4 8.39 -7.25 -40.67
N PHE A 5 7.61 -6.81 -39.67
CA PHE A 5 8.10 -6.63 -38.32
C PHE A 5 8.77 -7.92 -37.85
N LYS A 6 10.07 -7.84 -37.52
CA LYS A 6 10.83 -8.94 -36.94
C LYS A 6 11.12 -8.58 -35.48
N PRO A 7 10.50 -9.25 -34.50
CA PRO A 7 10.71 -8.93 -33.09
C PRO A 7 12.18 -9.16 -32.70
N SER A 8 12.74 -8.27 -31.88
CA SER A 8 14.08 -8.44 -31.30
C SER A 8 14.06 -9.52 -30.23
N VAL A 9 15.19 -10.23 -30.09
CA VAL A 9 15.48 -11.20 -29.03
C VAL A 9 16.41 -10.64 -27.96
N ASP A 10 16.77 -9.37 -28.07
CA ASP A 10 17.59 -8.69 -27.08
C ASP A 10 16.82 -8.62 -25.75
N ARG A 11 17.53 -8.80 -24.64
CA ARG A 11 16.93 -8.60 -23.32
C ARG A 11 16.49 -7.15 -23.19
N PRO A 12 15.20 -6.87 -22.92
CA PRO A 12 14.76 -5.53 -22.57
C PRO A 12 15.56 -5.05 -21.35
N THR A 13 16.22 -3.90 -21.47
CA THR A 13 17.05 -3.31 -20.41
C THR A 13 16.24 -2.44 -19.44
N GLY A 14 15.00 -2.08 -19.79
CA GLY A 14 14.02 -1.43 -18.92
C GLY A 14 12.76 -2.31 -18.81
N GLY A 15 12.72 -3.16 -17.78
CA GLY A 15 11.74 -4.25 -17.65
C GLY A 15 10.53 -3.92 -16.78
N GLU A 16 9.73 -2.92 -17.15
CA GLU A 16 8.37 -2.82 -16.61
C GLU A 16 7.40 -3.42 -17.63
N SER A 17 6.58 -4.37 -17.18
CA SER A 17 5.50 -4.95 -17.99
C SER A 17 4.50 -3.85 -18.38
N PRO A 18 3.94 -3.83 -19.60
CA PRO A 18 2.93 -2.83 -20.00
C PRO A 18 1.62 -2.98 -19.23
N LEU A 19 1.44 -4.07 -18.47
CA LEU A 19 0.29 -4.29 -17.61
C LEU A 19 0.18 -3.19 -16.53
N ILE A 20 -1.01 -2.61 -16.39
CA ILE A 20 -1.37 -1.73 -15.27
C ILE A 20 -2.10 -2.53 -14.20
N ARG A 21 -3.04 -3.40 -14.61
CA ARG A 21 -3.85 -4.23 -13.72
C ARG A 21 -4.19 -5.56 -14.39
N PHE A 22 -4.07 -6.66 -13.66
CA PHE A 22 -4.38 -7.98 -14.20
C PHE A 22 -4.78 -8.95 -13.09
N LYS A 23 -5.42 -10.05 -13.48
CA LYS A 23 -5.57 -11.26 -12.67
C LYS A 23 -4.69 -12.37 -13.20
N GLY A 24 -4.14 -13.19 -12.32
CA GLY A 24 -3.33 -14.34 -12.70
C GLY A 24 -3.06 -15.27 -11.53
N VAL A 25 -2.60 -16.47 -11.82
CA VAL A 25 -2.19 -17.45 -10.81
C VAL A 25 -0.69 -17.35 -10.62
N LEU A 26 -0.24 -17.10 -9.39
CA LEU A 26 1.20 -17.12 -9.08
C LEU A 26 1.68 -18.57 -9.05
N ALA A 27 2.46 -18.98 -10.05
CA ALA A 27 3.00 -20.33 -10.13
C ALA A 27 4.16 -20.54 -9.15
N GLU A 28 5.09 -19.57 -9.10
CA GLU A 28 6.25 -19.59 -8.21
C GLU A 28 6.83 -18.18 -8.05
N TYR A 29 7.71 -18.00 -7.06
CA TYR A 29 8.60 -16.84 -6.97
C TYR A 29 10.04 -17.30 -6.76
N LYS A 30 11.00 -16.55 -7.32
CA LYS A 30 12.43 -16.86 -7.25
C LYS A 30 13.23 -15.64 -6.80
N ALA A 31 14.15 -15.85 -5.87
CA ALA A 31 15.10 -14.83 -5.47
C ALA A 31 16.39 -14.95 -6.31
N GLU A 32 16.81 -13.84 -6.92
CA GLU A 32 18.04 -13.74 -7.71
C GLU A 32 18.97 -12.70 -7.08
N GLU A 33 20.20 -13.09 -6.74
CA GLU A 33 21.26 -12.13 -6.44
C GLU A 33 21.83 -11.57 -7.74
N LYS A 34 21.77 -10.25 -7.88
CA LYS A 34 22.41 -9.53 -8.98
C LYS A 34 23.51 -8.63 -8.45
N THR A 35 24.57 -8.47 -9.24
CA THR A 35 25.69 -7.59 -8.92
C THR A 35 25.60 -6.34 -9.78
N ARG A 36 25.69 -5.15 -9.17
CA ARG A 36 25.77 -3.91 -9.93
C ARG A 36 27.11 -3.87 -10.67
N GLN A 37 27.07 -3.79 -12.00
CA GLN A 37 28.23 -3.89 -12.87
C GLN A 37 29.31 -2.82 -12.60
N SER A 38 28.94 -1.72 -11.96
CA SER A 38 29.82 -0.58 -11.68
C SER A 38 30.44 -0.56 -10.27
N ASP A 39 29.88 -1.30 -9.29
CA ASP A 39 30.19 -1.03 -7.87
C ASP A 39 30.26 -2.28 -6.97
N GLN A 40 30.25 -3.48 -7.56
CA GLN A 40 30.20 -4.79 -6.86
C GLN A 40 29.08 -4.97 -5.81
N GLY A 41 28.22 -3.98 -5.61
CA GLY A 41 27.08 -4.04 -4.72
C GLY A 41 26.12 -5.15 -5.16
N LYS A 42 25.90 -6.10 -4.26
CA LYS A 42 24.90 -7.15 -4.44
C LYS A 42 23.52 -6.61 -4.10
N TYR A 43 22.54 -6.87 -4.94
CA TYR A 43 21.13 -6.60 -4.67
C TYR A 43 20.32 -7.83 -5.01
N VAL A 44 19.23 -8.04 -4.27
CA VAL A 44 18.33 -9.17 -4.51
C VAL A 44 17.16 -8.68 -5.33
N ILE A 45 16.73 -9.47 -6.31
CA ILE A 45 15.45 -9.30 -7.00
C ILE A 45 14.59 -10.52 -6.69
N ILE A 46 13.31 -10.29 -6.40
CA ILE A 46 12.30 -11.35 -6.36
C ILE A 46 11.53 -11.31 -7.68
N SER A 47 11.57 -12.40 -8.42
CA SER A 47 10.85 -12.61 -9.67
C SER A 47 9.61 -13.45 -9.40
N PHE A 48 8.43 -12.91 -9.68
CA PHE A 48 7.13 -13.56 -9.54
C PHE A 48 6.67 -14.06 -10.90
N HIS A 49 6.41 -15.36 -11.01
CA HIS A 49 5.99 -15.99 -12.25
C HIS A 49 4.50 -16.27 -12.22
N PHE A 50 3.75 -15.58 -13.07
CA PHE A 50 2.32 -15.75 -13.19
C PHE A 50 1.92 -16.46 -14.48
N SER A 51 0.82 -17.21 -14.40
CA SER A 51 0.16 -17.85 -15.53
C SER A 51 -1.35 -17.57 -15.50
N GLY A 52 -2.03 -17.83 -16.62
CA GLY A 52 -3.47 -17.61 -16.73
C GLY A 52 -3.84 -16.13 -16.62
N ILE A 53 -3.08 -15.28 -17.32
CA ILE A 53 -3.26 -13.82 -17.23
C ILE A 53 -4.56 -13.38 -17.89
N GLU A 54 -5.40 -12.72 -17.09
CA GLU A 54 -6.55 -11.94 -17.53
C GLU A 54 -6.18 -10.46 -17.36
N VAL A 55 -5.99 -9.78 -18.48
CA VAL A 55 -5.61 -8.35 -18.50
C VAL A 55 -6.84 -7.51 -18.22
N ILE A 56 -6.78 -6.67 -17.19
CA ILE A 56 -7.84 -5.71 -16.85
C ILE A 56 -7.50 -4.34 -17.44
N ASP A 57 -6.24 -3.91 -17.29
CA ASP A 57 -5.74 -2.63 -17.78
C ASP A 57 -4.26 -2.74 -18.18
N SER A 58 -3.88 -2.07 -19.26
CA SER A 58 -2.53 -2.12 -19.84
C SER A 58 -2.27 -0.91 -20.73
N GLU A 59 -1.05 -0.37 -20.69
CA GLU A 59 -0.60 0.72 -21.57
C GLU A 59 -0.54 0.29 -23.04
N GLU A 60 -0.21 -0.97 -23.28
CA GLU A 60 -0.11 -1.58 -24.60
C GLU A 60 -0.83 -2.94 -24.61
N PRO A 61 -1.40 -3.38 -25.75
CA PRO A 61 -2.03 -4.70 -25.86
C PRO A 61 -1.08 -5.82 -25.41
N TYR A 62 -1.52 -6.63 -24.45
CA TYR A 62 -0.72 -7.73 -23.90
C TYR A 62 -1.30 -9.10 -24.31
N PRO A 63 -0.72 -9.76 -25.33
CA PRO A 63 -1.27 -11.00 -25.87
C PRO A 63 -0.78 -12.26 -25.13
N PHE A 64 0.12 -12.13 -24.15
CA PHE A 64 0.77 -13.28 -23.53
C PHE A 64 -0.03 -13.81 -22.32
N PRO A 65 -0.19 -15.13 -22.18
CA PRO A 65 -0.94 -15.74 -21.07
C PRO A 65 -0.08 -15.91 -19.80
N ILE A 66 1.12 -15.36 -19.78
CA ILE A 66 2.10 -15.43 -18.69
C ILE A 66 2.69 -14.04 -18.46
N VAL A 67 3.08 -13.71 -17.23
CA VAL A 67 3.89 -12.52 -16.95
C VAL A 67 4.91 -12.83 -15.86
N VAL A 68 6.10 -12.24 -15.98
CA VAL A 68 7.12 -12.27 -14.91
C VAL A 68 7.31 -10.85 -14.40
N LEU A 69 7.05 -10.64 -13.11
CA LEU A 69 7.27 -9.36 -12.45
C LEU A 69 8.50 -9.44 -11.55
N SER A 70 9.37 -8.44 -11.62
CA SER A 70 10.58 -8.37 -10.80
C SER A 70 10.53 -7.20 -9.85
N LEU A 71 10.69 -7.46 -8.55
CA LEU A 71 10.80 -6.43 -7.51
C LEU A 71 12.15 -6.51 -6.82
N SER A 72 12.86 -5.38 -6.73
CA SER A 72 14.09 -5.30 -5.93
C SER A 72 13.78 -5.47 -4.46
N TYR A 73 14.46 -6.40 -3.81
CA TYR A 73 14.33 -6.71 -2.40
C TYR A 73 15.57 -6.26 -1.63
N LYS A 74 15.31 -5.69 -0.45
CA LYS A 74 16.31 -5.40 0.55
C LYS A 74 15.79 -5.89 1.90
N PRO A 75 16.57 -6.66 2.68
CA PRO A 75 16.16 -7.10 4.00
C PRO A 75 15.72 -5.93 4.87
N PRO A 76 14.68 -6.07 5.72
CA PRO A 76 14.17 -4.98 6.55
C PRO A 76 15.24 -4.31 7.41
N LYS A 77 16.20 -5.09 7.94
CA LYS A 77 17.31 -4.57 8.77
C LYS A 77 18.26 -3.65 8.01
N ASP A 78 18.35 -3.82 6.70
CA ASP A 78 19.24 -3.04 5.83
C ASP A 78 18.47 -1.97 5.04
N SER A 79 17.14 -1.99 5.09
CA SER A 79 16.25 -1.08 4.38
C SER A 79 15.93 0.15 5.23
N ARG A 80 15.88 1.32 4.58
CA ARG A 80 15.41 2.57 5.22
C ARG A 80 13.88 2.77 5.04
N GLY A 81 13.16 1.75 4.59
CA GLY A 81 11.73 1.83 4.26
C GLY A 81 11.47 2.60 2.96
N GLY A 82 10.19 2.70 2.56
CA GLY A 82 9.78 3.52 1.42
C GLY A 82 10.33 3.03 0.08
N THR A 83 10.28 1.72 -0.16
CA THR A 83 10.74 1.07 -1.40
C THR A 83 9.57 0.43 -2.15
N LYS A 84 9.76 0.07 -3.44
CA LYS A 84 8.74 -0.70 -4.21
C LYS A 84 8.37 -2.01 -3.50
N TRP A 85 9.34 -2.66 -2.84
CA TRP A 85 9.08 -3.86 -2.03
C TRP A 85 8.20 -3.56 -0.82
N ASP A 86 8.43 -2.45 -0.14
CA ASP A 86 7.64 -2.08 1.04
C ASP A 86 6.18 -1.77 0.66
N ALA A 87 5.96 -1.12 -0.48
CA ALA A 87 4.62 -0.90 -1.03
C ALA A 87 3.87 -2.22 -1.31
N PHE A 88 4.56 -3.19 -1.92
CA PHE A 88 4.03 -4.54 -2.13
C PHE A 88 3.76 -5.25 -0.80
N ALA A 89 4.76 -5.31 0.10
CA ALA A 89 4.67 -5.99 1.38
C ALA A 89 3.55 -5.41 2.26
N ALA A 90 3.31 -4.10 2.21
CA ALA A 90 2.20 -3.46 2.90
C ALA A 90 0.84 -4.02 2.46
N SER A 91 0.63 -4.26 1.16
CA SER A 91 -0.61 -4.89 0.68
C SER A 91 -0.77 -6.33 1.16
N LEU A 92 0.33 -7.09 1.23
CA LEU A 92 0.32 -8.46 1.73
C LEU A 92 0.03 -8.54 3.24
N ARG A 93 0.61 -7.64 4.04
CA ARG A 93 0.32 -7.55 5.49
C ARG A 93 -1.14 -7.24 5.78
N LYS A 94 -1.83 -6.50 4.91
CA LYS A 94 -3.28 -6.28 5.04
C LYS A 94 -4.09 -7.55 4.82
N LEU A 95 -3.68 -8.35 3.83
CA LEU A 95 -4.33 -9.61 3.48
C LEU A 95 -4.06 -10.72 4.51
N SER A 96 -2.86 -10.78 5.08
CA SER A 96 -2.46 -11.72 6.13
C SER A 96 -1.72 -10.99 7.26
N PRO A 97 -2.44 -10.40 8.23
CA PRO A 97 -1.84 -9.60 9.30
C PRO A 97 -1.06 -10.45 10.30
N THR A 98 -1.54 -11.65 10.65
CA THR A 98 -0.95 -12.48 11.71
C THR A 98 0.37 -13.11 11.30
N ASN A 99 0.47 -13.58 10.06
CA ASN A 99 1.69 -14.16 9.50
C ASN A 99 1.78 -13.86 8.00
N PRO A 100 2.28 -12.67 7.62
CA PRO A 100 2.45 -12.30 6.22
C PRO A 100 3.58 -13.12 5.61
N ASP A 101 3.22 -14.06 4.74
CA ASP A 101 4.14 -14.94 4.03
C ASP A 101 3.82 -14.91 2.53
N LEU A 102 4.85 -14.98 1.68
CA LEU A 102 4.67 -15.06 0.22
C LEU A 102 4.07 -16.40 -0.19
N ASP A 103 4.31 -17.46 0.57
CA ASP A 103 3.85 -18.81 0.24
C ASP A 103 2.32 -18.90 0.21
N ILE A 104 1.61 -18.02 0.92
CA ILE A 104 0.14 -17.98 0.90
C ILE A 104 -0.42 -17.56 -0.47
N LEU A 105 0.41 -16.96 -1.32
CA LEU A 105 0.05 -16.48 -2.66
C LEU A 105 0.21 -17.57 -3.72
N VAL A 106 1.14 -18.52 -3.51
CA VAL A 106 1.49 -19.53 -4.50
C VAL A 106 0.29 -20.45 -4.81
N GLY A 107 0.04 -20.67 -6.09
CA GLY A 107 -1.04 -21.52 -6.60
C GLY A 107 -2.43 -20.88 -6.59
N LYS A 108 -2.58 -19.63 -6.12
CA LYS A 108 -3.88 -18.95 -6.05
C LYS A 108 -4.06 -17.92 -7.15
N GLN A 109 -5.30 -17.71 -7.58
CA GLN A 109 -5.65 -16.59 -8.43
C GLN A 109 -5.58 -15.28 -7.63
N GLN A 110 -4.94 -14.27 -8.20
CA GLN A 110 -4.69 -13.00 -7.55
C GLN A 110 -4.90 -11.86 -8.52
N GLU A 111 -5.29 -10.71 -8.00
CA GLU A 111 -5.35 -9.46 -8.73
C GLU A 111 -4.23 -8.54 -8.30
N TRP A 112 -3.47 -8.03 -9.26
CA TRP A 112 -2.34 -7.11 -9.05
C TRP A 112 -2.57 -5.82 -9.82
N ALA A 113 -2.16 -4.70 -9.23
CA ALA A 113 -2.26 -3.39 -9.85
C ALA A 113 -1.04 -2.52 -9.56
N ARG A 114 -0.64 -1.69 -10.54
CA ARG A 114 0.27 -0.56 -10.33
C ARG A 114 -0.52 0.58 -9.69
N LEU A 115 -0.31 0.80 -8.40
CA LEU A 115 -0.96 1.86 -7.64
C LEU A 115 0.07 2.88 -7.13
N PRO A 116 -0.30 4.16 -6.98
CA PRO A 116 0.58 5.15 -6.38
C PRO A 116 1.06 4.70 -4.99
N ALA A 117 2.36 4.82 -4.76
CA ALA A 117 2.98 4.61 -3.46
C ALA A 117 4.02 5.70 -3.21
N LYS A 118 4.06 6.21 -1.98
CA LYS A 118 5.10 7.13 -1.52
C LYS A 118 6.41 6.36 -1.37
N ILE A 119 7.35 6.59 -2.28
CA ILE A 119 8.67 5.97 -2.29
C ILE A 119 9.71 7.05 -2.01
N ARG A 120 10.61 6.75 -1.07
CA ARG A 120 11.73 7.63 -0.76
C ARG A 120 12.71 7.64 -1.92
N SER A 121 12.70 8.72 -2.67
CA SER A 121 13.48 8.88 -3.90
C SER A 121 14.33 10.15 -3.84
N PRO A 122 15.45 10.21 -4.58
CA PRO A 122 16.21 11.45 -4.70
C PRO A 122 15.34 12.53 -5.35
N LEU A 123 15.33 13.72 -4.76
CA LEU A 123 14.67 14.88 -5.36
C LEU A 123 15.51 15.40 -6.53
N VAL A 124 14.83 15.72 -7.61
CA VAL A 124 15.42 16.34 -8.80
C VAL A 124 14.79 17.70 -9.03
N ASP A 125 15.53 18.63 -9.61
CA ASP A 125 15.01 19.92 -10.06
C ASP A 125 14.22 19.78 -11.37
N GLU A 126 13.70 20.89 -11.90
CA GLU A 126 12.92 20.93 -13.14
C GLU A 126 13.71 20.45 -14.37
N GLU A 127 15.04 20.44 -14.28
CA GLU A 127 15.97 20.00 -15.33
C GLU A 127 16.40 18.53 -15.14
N GLY A 128 15.91 17.86 -14.09
CA GLY A 128 16.23 16.48 -13.78
C GLY A 128 17.55 16.28 -13.02
N ASN A 129 18.20 17.35 -12.57
CA ASN A 129 19.43 17.28 -11.81
C ASN A 129 19.15 17.04 -10.31
N PRO A 130 20.01 16.31 -9.58
CA PRO A 130 19.88 16.12 -8.13
C PRO A 130 19.78 17.44 -7.38
N GLN A 131 18.71 17.62 -6.59
CA GLN A 131 18.67 18.72 -5.63
C GLN A 131 19.65 18.43 -4.49
N LEU A 132 20.50 19.40 -4.16
CA LEU A 132 21.48 19.28 -3.08
C LEU A 132 21.09 20.16 -1.89
N ASP A 133 21.40 19.71 -0.68
CA ASP A 133 21.28 20.50 0.54
C ASP A 133 22.41 21.55 0.64
N GLY A 134 22.36 22.41 1.67
CA GLY A 134 23.39 23.42 1.92
C GLY A 134 24.80 22.86 2.21
N ASN A 135 24.94 21.54 2.34
CA ASN A 135 26.22 20.83 2.52
C ASN A 135 26.63 20.02 1.27
N GLY A 136 25.93 20.19 0.14
CA GLY A 136 26.22 19.48 -1.11
C GLY A 136 25.79 18.01 -1.13
N LYS A 137 24.93 17.58 -0.20
CA LYS A 137 24.37 16.21 -0.19
C LYS A 137 23.03 16.17 -0.91
N GLN A 138 22.78 15.08 -1.64
CA GLN A 138 21.51 14.89 -2.34
C GLN A 138 20.32 14.88 -1.36
N LEU A 139 19.31 15.68 -1.67
CA LEU A 139 18.04 15.70 -0.97
C LEU A 139 17.19 14.50 -1.37
N TRP A 140 16.51 13.93 -0.37
CA TRP A 140 15.62 12.79 -0.53
C TRP A 140 14.23 13.19 -0.05
N GLY A 141 13.21 12.84 -0.81
CA GLY A 141 11.82 13.09 -0.48
C GLY A 141 10.93 11.91 -0.85
N ASP A 142 9.67 11.98 -0.41
CA ASP A 142 8.68 10.97 -0.72
C ASP A 142 7.93 11.35 -1.99
N LEU A 143 8.18 10.60 -3.06
CA LEU A 143 7.56 10.81 -4.37
C LEU A 143 6.49 9.74 -4.61
N ASP A 144 5.40 10.12 -5.28
CA ASP A 144 4.41 9.14 -5.75
C ASP A 144 5.00 8.38 -6.94
N VAL A 145 5.23 7.08 -6.74
CA VAL A 145 5.78 6.19 -7.76
C VAL A 145 4.80 5.02 -7.96
N PRO A 146 4.40 4.72 -9.21
CA PRO A 146 3.56 3.56 -9.49
C PRO A 146 4.28 2.29 -9.05
N SER A 147 3.64 1.53 -8.16
CA SER A 147 4.22 0.34 -7.55
C SER A 147 3.22 -0.80 -7.54
N TRP A 148 3.72 -2.00 -7.80
CA TRP A 148 2.89 -3.20 -7.75
C TRP A 148 2.38 -3.47 -6.33
N LYS A 149 1.07 -3.64 -6.22
CA LYS A 149 0.37 -4.04 -4.98
C LYS A 149 -0.57 -5.20 -5.30
N VAL A 150 -0.77 -6.06 -4.31
CA VAL A 150 -1.78 -7.12 -4.35
C VAL A 150 -3.12 -6.49 -3.97
N VAL A 151 -4.10 -6.59 -4.87
CA VAL A 151 -5.44 -6.05 -4.68
C VAL A 151 -6.34 -7.08 -4.01
N SER A 152 -6.30 -8.32 -4.52
CA SER A 152 -7.10 -9.42 -3.98
C SER A 152 -6.43 -10.76 -4.22
N VAL A 153 -6.77 -11.73 -3.37
CA VAL A 153 -6.29 -13.12 -3.45
C VAL A 153 -7.48 -14.04 -3.21
N GLU A 154 -7.66 -15.00 -4.11
CA GLU A 154 -8.68 -16.04 -3.99
C GLU A 154 -8.56 -16.77 -2.64
N GLY A 155 -9.70 -16.97 -1.96
CA GLY A 155 -9.76 -17.61 -0.65
C GLY A 155 -9.23 -16.78 0.54
N ILE A 156 -8.69 -15.57 0.30
CA ILE A 156 -8.29 -14.62 1.37
C ILE A 156 -9.20 -13.37 1.37
N GLY A 157 -9.57 -12.90 0.17
CA GLY A 157 -10.36 -11.69 -0.04
C GLY A 157 -9.53 -10.54 -0.63
N SER A 158 -10.08 -9.33 -0.60
CA SER A 158 -9.38 -8.13 -1.09
C SER A 158 -8.76 -7.30 0.04
N ALA A 159 -7.69 -6.58 -0.28
CA ALA A 159 -7.03 -5.69 0.67
C ALA A 159 -7.95 -4.54 1.10
N ALA A 160 -8.83 -4.08 0.21
CA ALA A 160 -9.83 -3.04 0.51
C ALA A 160 -10.88 -3.53 1.53
N GLU A 161 -11.48 -4.72 1.30
CA GLU A 161 -12.42 -5.32 2.25
C GLU A 161 -11.77 -5.52 3.63
N LYS A 162 -10.53 -6.03 3.67
CA LYS A 162 -9.79 -6.23 4.93
C LYS A 162 -9.48 -4.93 5.67
N ASP A 163 -9.28 -3.83 4.95
CA ASP A 163 -9.12 -2.51 5.56
C ASP A 163 -10.45 -1.98 6.11
N GLU A 164 -11.54 -2.10 5.35
CA GLU A 164 -12.88 -1.69 5.80
C GLU A 164 -13.34 -2.47 7.03
N ASP A 165 -13.19 -3.78 7.03
CA ASP A 165 -13.55 -4.64 8.16
C ASP A 165 -12.74 -4.29 9.40
N PHE A 166 -11.44 -4.02 9.22
CA PHE A 166 -10.58 -3.61 10.32
C PHE A 166 -10.93 -2.21 10.85
N ASN A 167 -11.30 -1.27 9.98
CA ASN A 167 -11.78 0.05 10.40
C ASN A 167 -13.09 -0.06 11.18
N LYS A 168 -14.03 -0.90 10.75
CA LYS A 168 -15.26 -1.20 11.52
C LYS A 168 -14.92 -1.76 12.90
N PHE A 169 -13.99 -2.73 12.96
CA PHE A 169 -13.52 -3.29 14.22
C PHE A 169 -12.93 -2.22 15.15
N LEU A 170 -12.07 -1.31 14.65
CA LEU A 170 -11.51 -0.21 15.45
C LEU A 170 -12.58 0.74 15.97
N VAL A 171 -13.58 1.06 15.14
CA VAL A 171 -14.71 1.92 15.52
C VAL A 171 -15.54 1.28 16.63
N GLU A 172 -15.88 -0.01 16.49
CA GLU A 172 -16.61 -0.75 17.54
C GLU A 172 -15.77 -0.87 18.82
N LEU A 173 -14.45 -1.04 18.70
CA LEU A 173 -13.55 -1.08 19.84
C LEU A 173 -13.49 0.26 20.58
N ALA A 174 -13.59 1.38 19.85
CA ALA A 174 -13.56 2.74 20.40
C ALA A 174 -14.89 3.19 20.99
N ASN A 175 -16.01 2.72 20.43
CA ASN A 175 -17.34 3.17 20.78
C ASN A 175 -17.65 3.02 22.28
N GLY A 176 -18.14 4.09 22.91
CA GLY A 176 -18.47 4.16 24.33
C GLY A 176 -17.27 4.26 25.28
N LYS A 177 -16.04 4.46 24.75
CA LYS A 177 -14.82 4.56 25.57
C LYS A 177 -14.21 5.95 25.53
N THR A 178 -13.49 6.31 26.58
CA THR A 178 -12.58 7.46 26.55
C THR A 178 -11.31 7.13 25.78
N GLU A 179 -10.63 8.15 25.27
CA GLU A 179 -9.36 7.99 24.54
C GLU A 179 -8.32 7.13 25.29
N PRO A 180 -8.02 7.37 26.59
CA PRO A 180 -7.08 6.52 27.32
C PRO A 180 -7.50 5.06 27.39
N LYS A 181 -8.79 4.80 27.60
CA LYS A 181 -9.32 3.44 27.73
C LYS A 181 -9.31 2.69 26.40
N PHE A 182 -9.63 3.40 25.32
CA PHE A 182 -9.50 2.86 23.97
C PHE A 182 -8.06 2.42 23.68
N TYR A 183 -7.06 3.27 23.94
CA TYR A 183 -5.67 2.90 23.64
C TYR A 183 -5.16 1.75 24.51
N GLU A 184 -5.56 1.67 25.78
CA GLU A 184 -5.24 0.53 26.65
C GLU A 184 -5.79 -0.79 26.06
N ASP A 185 -7.06 -0.79 25.69
CA ASP A 185 -7.72 -1.97 25.14
C ASP A 185 -7.18 -2.32 23.74
N ALA A 186 -6.84 -1.32 22.92
CA ALA A 186 -6.28 -1.52 21.59
C ALA A 186 -4.86 -2.13 21.67
N LEU A 187 -4.01 -1.64 22.56
CA LEU A 187 -2.63 -2.15 22.71
C LEU A 187 -2.56 -3.55 23.34
N THR A 188 -3.64 -4.04 23.95
CA THR A 188 -3.75 -5.40 24.48
C THR A 188 -4.47 -6.36 23.53
N ASN A 189 -5.05 -5.86 22.44
CA ASN A 189 -5.79 -6.67 21.48
C ASN A 189 -4.86 -7.31 20.43
N ALA A 190 -5.01 -8.62 20.20
CA ALA A 190 -4.19 -9.38 19.25
C ALA A 190 -4.36 -8.90 17.79
N GLU A 191 -5.56 -8.49 17.37
CA GLU A 191 -5.82 -8.03 16.00
C GLU A 191 -5.17 -6.66 15.72
N VAL A 192 -5.10 -5.81 16.74
CA VAL A 192 -4.42 -4.51 16.66
C VAL A 192 -2.90 -4.70 16.69
N THR A 193 -2.39 -5.50 17.62
CA THR A 193 -0.95 -5.72 17.78
C THR A 193 -0.32 -6.50 16.62
N ALA A 194 -1.12 -7.28 15.88
CA ALA A 194 -0.71 -7.89 14.62
C ALA A 194 -0.47 -6.87 13.48
N ARG A 195 -0.82 -5.59 13.66
CA ARG A 195 -0.66 -4.54 12.64
C ARG A 195 0.28 -3.42 13.13
N PRO A 196 1.60 -3.52 12.87
CA PRO A 196 2.59 -2.57 13.41
C PRO A 196 2.31 -1.10 13.06
N ASN A 197 1.82 -0.81 11.85
CA ASN A 197 1.46 0.54 11.43
C ASN A 197 0.32 1.15 12.28
N ILE A 198 -0.59 0.32 12.77
CA ILE A 198 -1.69 0.75 13.65
C ILE A 198 -1.16 0.97 15.06
N VAL A 199 -0.30 0.09 15.55
CA VAL A 199 0.40 0.27 16.84
C VAL A 199 1.21 1.57 16.84
N GLU A 200 1.97 1.85 15.79
CA GLU A 200 2.69 3.11 15.62
C GLU A 200 1.75 4.32 15.60
N ALA A 201 0.60 4.23 14.93
CA ALA A 201 -0.41 5.28 14.92
C ALA A 201 -1.05 5.52 16.31
N ILE A 202 -1.23 4.46 17.11
CA ILE A 202 -1.70 4.55 18.50
C ILE A 202 -0.65 5.22 19.38
N VAL A 203 0.60 4.75 19.33
CA VAL A 203 1.72 5.31 20.11
C VAL A 203 1.95 6.78 19.74
N GLY A 204 1.83 7.11 18.46
CA GLY A 204 1.91 8.49 17.96
C GLY A 204 0.66 9.34 18.21
N ARG A 205 -0.39 8.79 18.82
CA ARG A 205 -1.70 9.44 19.05
C ARG A 205 -2.36 10.02 17.78
N LYS A 206 -2.09 9.41 16.63
CA LYS A 206 -2.64 9.81 15.32
C LYS A 206 -3.84 8.98 14.88
N LEU A 207 -4.06 7.80 15.50
CA LEU A 207 -5.13 6.90 15.06
C LEU A 207 -6.52 7.54 15.22
N LEU A 208 -6.83 8.10 16.39
CA LEU A 208 -8.14 8.71 16.64
C LEU A 208 -8.38 9.96 15.78
N SER A 209 -7.35 10.78 15.54
CA SER A 209 -7.49 11.93 14.62
C SER A 209 -7.82 11.45 13.21
N THR A 210 -7.15 10.39 12.74
CA THR A 210 -7.40 9.80 11.42
C THR A 210 -8.83 9.25 11.31
N LEU A 211 -9.30 8.49 12.32
CA LEU A 211 -10.67 7.95 12.33
C LEU A 211 -11.74 9.06 12.39
N THR A 212 -11.43 10.18 13.05
CA THR A 212 -12.31 11.36 13.11
C THR A 212 -12.35 12.09 11.77
N GLU A 213 -11.20 12.31 11.14
CA GLU A 213 -11.08 12.93 9.80
C GLU A 213 -11.76 12.09 8.72
N MET A 214 -11.73 10.76 8.86
CA MET A 214 -12.47 9.83 8.01
C MET A 214 -13.99 9.81 8.30
N GLY A 215 -14.46 10.55 9.30
CA GLY A 215 -15.88 10.59 9.68
C GLY A 215 -16.41 9.28 10.27
N LEU A 216 -15.54 8.46 10.86
CA LEU A 216 -15.91 7.16 11.41
C LEU A 216 -16.28 7.22 12.90
N ILE A 217 -15.67 8.16 13.64
CA ILE A 217 -15.94 8.39 15.07
C ILE A 217 -16.09 9.89 15.37
N THR A 218 -16.80 10.21 16.43
CA THR A 218 -16.93 11.55 17.01
C THR A 218 -16.63 11.51 18.50
N ARG A 219 -16.27 12.66 19.09
CA ARG A 219 -16.04 12.81 20.53
C ARG A 219 -17.11 13.73 21.11
N ASP A 220 -17.73 13.33 22.21
CA ASP A 220 -18.67 14.19 22.93
C ASP A 220 -17.98 15.15 23.91
N ALA A 221 -18.78 15.95 24.63
CA ALA A 221 -18.31 16.91 25.62
C ALA A 221 -17.60 16.27 26.82
N GLU A 222 -17.86 14.98 27.08
CA GLU A 222 -17.31 14.21 28.20
C GLU A 222 -16.03 13.45 27.79
N GLY A 223 -15.64 13.53 26.52
CA GLY A 223 -14.46 12.89 25.98
C GLY A 223 -14.67 11.41 25.60
N ILE A 224 -15.92 10.96 25.51
CA ILE A 224 -16.29 9.62 25.08
C ILE A 224 -16.36 9.58 23.55
N LEU A 225 -15.81 8.51 22.99
CA LEU A 225 -15.78 8.24 21.56
C LEU A 225 -17.06 7.52 21.16
N HIS A 226 -17.71 8.02 20.11
CA HIS A 226 -18.93 7.46 19.56
C HIS A 226 -18.73 7.11 18.10
N LYS A 227 -19.28 5.97 17.68
CA LYS A 227 -19.42 5.65 16.26
C LYS A 227 -20.31 6.68 15.56
N VAL A 228 -19.91 7.13 14.38
CA VAL A 228 -20.78 7.98 13.56
C VAL A 228 -21.92 7.14 12.99
N THR A 229 -23.15 7.51 13.34
CA THR A 229 -24.39 7.00 12.76
C THR A 229 -25.07 8.09 11.95
N ALA A 230 -26.00 7.71 11.06
CA ALA A 230 -26.74 8.67 10.23
C ALA A 230 -27.44 9.78 11.05
N ASP A 231 -27.84 9.47 12.28
CA ASP A 231 -28.49 10.41 13.20
C ASP A 231 -27.53 11.48 13.75
N ASN A 232 -26.26 11.14 13.97
CA ASN A 232 -25.24 12.07 14.47
C ASN A 232 -24.60 12.93 13.36
N ALA A 233 -24.64 12.48 12.11
CA ALA A 233 -24.08 13.21 10.96
C ALA A 233 -24.83 14.52 10.66
N LEU A 234 -26.11 14.61 11.04
CA LEU A 234 -26.97 15.78 10.81
C LEU A 234 -26.89 16.85 11.91
N SER A 235 -26.26 16.56 13.05
CA SER A 235 -26.11 17.54 14.14
C SER A 235 -24.97 18.55 13.91
N GLY A 236 -24.22 18.43 12.81
CA GLY A 236 -23.06 19.27 12.50
C GLY A 236 -23.30 20.41 11.49
N SER A 237 -24.50 20.56 10.93
CA SER A 237 -24.78 21.64 9.96
C SER A 237 -25.48 22.83 10.62
N ASN A 238 -24.71 23.92 10.76
CA ASN A 238 -25.05 25.33 10.98
C ASN A 238 -26.37 25.70 11.70
N PRO A 239 -26.33 26.51 12.79
CA PRO A 239 -27.53 27.14 13.29
C PRO A 239 -28.09 28.11 12.24
N THR A 240 -29.32 27.88 11.82
CA THR A 240 -30.17 28.83 11.10
C THR A 240 -30.13 30.19 11.80
N PRO A 241 -29.94 31.32 11.07
CA PRO A 241 -30.04 32.63 11.69
C PRO A 241 -31.49 32.86 12.10
N SER A 242 -31.68 33.03 13.41
CA SER A 242 -32.95 33.41 14.04
C SER A 242 -33.49 34.68 13.38
N GLU A 243 -34.72 34.56 12.90
CA GLU A 243 -35.61 35.65 12.51
C GLU A 243 -35.67 36.69 13.65
N ALA A 244 -35.36 37.95 13.34
CA ALA A 244 -35.51 39.07 14.25
C ALA A 244 -36.91 39.70 14.03
N PRO A 245 -37.68 39.98 15.09
CA PRO A 245 -38.99 40.57 14.94
C PRO A 245 -38.88 42.09 14.78
N ALA A 246 -39.64 42.65 13.83
CA ALA A 246 -40.10 44.03 13.82
C ALA A 246 -41.48 44.10 13.19
#